data_AF-A0A2Z3JJ81-F1
#
_entry.id   AF-A0A2Z3JJ81-F1
#
_cell.length_a   1.000
_cell.length_b   1.000
_cell.length_c   1.000
_cell.angle_alpha   90.00
_cell.angle_beta   90.00
_cell.angle_gamma   90.00
#
_symmetry.space_group_name_H-M   'P 1'
#
loop_
_entity.id
_entity.type
_entity.pdbx_description
1 polymer ?
#
loop_
_entity_poly.entity_id
_entity_poly.type
_entity_poly.pdbx_seq_one_letter_code
_entity_poly.pdbx_strand_id
1 'polypeptide(L)'
;MQGLKRAGLCLGLLLAGLAAAQGSPSPLNVTLTQDLIRSVTQNGKLVEERVAAPSAVLPGAVLLEEVTVQNVSAKALSGVKISVPVPKGARYSGAVTPSGDQWETQFSALCGGKALEFAKAPLSCTELVNGKNVTRDIKPNEYTQVRWLISSVAPGEKLKLSFRVVVN
;
A
#
# COMPACT_ATOMS: atom_id res chain seq x y z
N MET A 1 -84.54 16.33 -2.74
CA MET A 1 -83.38 17.23 -2.64
C MET A 1 -82.19 16.44 -2.12
N GLN A 2 -81.03 16.63 -2.74
CA GLN A 2 -79.84 15.78 -2.70
C GLN A 2 -79.17 15.73 -1.32
N GLY A 3 -78.54 14.59 -0.99
CA GLY A 3 -77.74 14.41 0.22
C GLY A 3 -76.60 13.41 0.00
N LEU A 4 -75.54 13.88 -0.66
CA LEU A 4 -74.25 13.21 -0.85
C LEU A 4 -73.50 13.10 0.50
N LYS A 5 -73.09 11.90 0.93
CA LYS A 5 -72.06 11.76 1.99
C LYS A 5 -71.03 10.70 1.59
N ARG A 6 -69.78 11.15 1.66
CA ARG A 6 -68.58 10.66 0.99
C ARG A 6 -68.00 9.45 1.73
N ALA A 7 -67.62 8.41 0.98
CA ALA A 7 -66.82 7.31 1.48
C ALA A 7 -65.39 7.81 1.74
N GLY A 8 -64.96 7.80 3.00
CA GLY A 8 -63.58 8.10 3.40
C GLY A 8 -62.72 6.84 3.30
N LEU A 9 -61.86 6.79 2.29
CA LEU A 9 -60.81 5.76 2.16
C LEU A 9 -59.55 6.28 2.89
N CYS A 10 -59.34 5.85 4.14
CA CYS A 10 -58.09 6.09 4.87
C CYS A 10 -57.01 5.14 4.37
N LEU A 11 -56.19 5.61 3.44
CA LEU A 11 -54.99 4.90 2.98
C LEU A 11 -53.86 5.15 4.01
N GLY A 12 -53.65 4.17 4.90
CA GLY A 12 -52.54 4.19 5.86
C GLY A 12 -51.20 4.02 5.14
N LEU A 13 -50.36 5.05 5.19
CA LEU A 13 -49.00 5.03 4.67
C LEU A 13 -48.11 4.18 5.59
N LEU A 14 -47.70 2.98 5.15
CA LEU A 14 -46.63 2.22 5.80
C LEU A 14 -45.29 2.90 5.48
N LEU A 15 -44.69 3.58 6.47
CA LEU A 15 -43.27 3.95 6.41
C LEU A 15 -42.42 2.69 6.69
N ALA A 16 -41.97 2.02 5.64
CA ALA A 16 -40.88 1.06 5.73
C ALA A 16 -39.57 1.81 6.04
N GLY A 17 -39.05 1.64 7.25
CA GLY A 17 -37.78 2.22 7.67
C GLY A 17 -36.63 1.63 6.83
N LEU A 18 -35.95 2.48 6.07
CA LEU A 18 -34.66 2.13 5.49
C LEU A 18 -33.64 2.08 6.62
N ALA A 19 -33.32 0.87 7.10
CA ALA A 19 -32.13 0.65 7.89
C ALA A 19 -30.92 0.87 6.96
N ALA A 20 -30.30 2.05 7.07
CA ALA A 20 -29.02 2.31 6.41
C ALA A 20 -27.98 1.34 7.02
N ALA A 21 -27.51 0.40 6.21
CA ALA A 21 -26.35 -0.42 6.55
C ALA A 21 -25.13 0.50 6.63
N GLN A 22 -24.85 1.04 7.81
CA GLN A 22 -23.59 1.74 8.07
C GLN A 22 -22.49 0.69 8.03
N GLY A 23 -21.65 0.75 6.99
CA GLY A 23 -20.54 -0.17 6.83
C GLY A 23 -19.65 -0.15 8.08
N SER A 24 -19.41 -1.32 8.67
CA SER A 24 -18.52 -1.45 9.82
C SER A 24 -17.14 -0.88 9.48
N PRO A 25 -16.49 -0.13 10.39
CA PRO A 25 -15.15 0.37 10.16
C PRO A 25 -14.19 -0.78 9.84
N SER A 26 -13.26 -0.55 8.91
CA SER A 26 -12.23 -1.53 8.55
C SER A 26 -11.49 -1.99 9.81
N PRO A 27 -11.27 -3.31 10.01
CA PRO A 27 -10.54 -3.82 11.16
C PRO A 27 -9.03 -3.50 11.07
N LEU A 28 -8.56 -3.02 9.92
CA LEU A 28 -7.19 -2.66 9.64
C LEU A 28 -7.09 -1.16 9.34
N ASN A 29 -6.22 -0.47 10.05
CA ASN A 29 -5.78 0.88 9.75
C ASN A 29 -4.39 0.85 9.10
N VAL A 30 -4.22 1.59 8.00
CA VAL A 30 -2.96 1.65 7.25
C VAL A 30 -2.61 3.10 7.00
N THR A 31 -1.38 3.50 7.30
CA THR A 31 -0.87 4.85 7.06
C THR A 31 0.44 4.76 6.30
N LEU A 32 0.61 5.57 5.26
CA LEU A 32 1.86 5.74 4.53
C LEU A 32 2.40 7.14 4.84
N THR A 33 3.65 7.22 5.29
CA THR A 33 4.38 8.47 5.49
C THR A 33 5.67 8.43 4.69
N GLN A 34 6.08 9.60 4.21
CA GLN A 34 7.29 9.75 3.41
C GLN A 34 8.24 10.71 4.11
N ASP A 35 9.46 10.26 4.38
CA ASP A 35 10.48 11.04 5.07
C ASP A 35 11.77 11.11 4.26
N LEU A 36 12.51 12.20 4.37
CA LEU A 36 13.81 12.36 3.71
C LEU A 36 14.92 11.78 4.58
N ILE A 37 15.77 10.94 3.97
CA ILE A 37 16.98 10.41 4.60
C ILE A 37 18.17 11.24 4.14
N ARG A 38 18.91 11.82 5.10
CA ARG A 38 20.15 12.58 4.86
C ARG A 38 21.31 11.86 5.53
N SER A 39 22.47 11.89 4.89
CA SER A 39 23.71 11.52 5.55
C SER A 39 24.36 12.77 6.12
N VAL A 40 24.58 12.80 7.43
CA VAL A 40 25.23 13.91 8.14
C VAL A 40 26.45 13.40 8.88
N THR A 41 27.47 14.24 9.03
CA THR A 41 28.65 13.89 9.83
C THR A 41 28.41 14.30 11.27
N GLN A 42 28.37 13.32 12.17
CA GLN A 42 28.30 13.53 13.61
C GLN A 42 29.51 12.87 14.25
N ASN A 43 30.31 13.64 15.00
CA ASN A 43 31.52 13.14 15.67
C ASN A 43 32.49 12.41 14.71
N GLY A 44 32.67 12.94 13.50
CA GLY A 44 33.55 12.35 12.47
C GLY A 44 33.02 11.07 11.81
N LYS A 45 31.79 10.65 12.12
CA LYS A 45 31.12 9.49 11.50
C LYS A 45 29.93 9.92 10.67
N LEU A 46 29.72 9.25 9.55
CA LEU A 46 28.50 9.42 8.76
C LEU A 46 27.35 8.72 9.48
N VAL A 47 26.29 9.46 9.79
CA VAL A 47 25.05 8.96 10.38
C VAL A 47 23.88 9.36 9.50
N GLU A 48 22.81 8.57 9.53
CA GLU A 48 21.57 8.91 8.83
C GLU A 48 20.68 9.76 9.74
N GLU A 49 20.23 10.88 9.20
CA GLU A 49 19.21 11.73 9.79
C GLU A 49 17.90 11.59 9.00
N ARG A 50 16.78 11.53 9.72
CA ARG A 50 15.44 11.44 9.15
C ARG A 50 14.72 12.78 9.32
N VAL A 51 14.38 13.40 8.20
CA VAL A 51 13.57 14.63 8.16
C VAL A 51 12.13 14.24 7.83
N ALA A 52 11.24 14.39 8.81
CA ALA A 52 9.85 14.00 8.68
C ALA A 52 9.09 14.89 7.69
N ALA A 53 8.25 14.28 6.84
CA ALA A 53 7.33 14.96 5.92
C ALA A 53 7.96 16.19 5.20
N PRO A 54 9.02 15.98 4.40
CA PRO A 54 9.71 17.08 3.74
C PRO A 54 8.76 17.82 2.79
N SER A 55 8.75 19.16 2.85
CA SER A 55 7.94 19.99 1.95
C SER A 55 8.48 20.01 0.51
N ALA A 56 9.77 19.74 0.32
CA ALA A 56 10.42 19.62 -0.97
C ALA A 56 11.66 18.71 -0.87
N VAL A 57 11.99 18.06 -1.98
CA VAL A 57 13.19 17.23 -2.14
C VAL A 57 13.82 17.47 -3.51
N LEU A 58 15.13 17.28 -3.60
CA LEU A 58 15.89 17.43 -4.83
C LEU A 58 16.02 16.08 -5.57
N PRO A 59 16.24 16.09 -6.90
CA PRO A 59 16.70 14.92 -7.63
C PRO A 59 17.88 14.23 -6.94
N GLY A 60 17.86 12.90 -6.89
CA GLY A 60 18.85 12.08 -6.18
C GLY A 60 18.63 11.95 -4.68
N ALA A 61 17.67 12.67 -4.07
CA ALA A 61 17.34 12.50 -2.67
C ALA A 61 16.81 11.08 -2.37
N VAL A 62 17.15 10.56 -1.20
CA VAL A 62 16.65 9.27 -0.71
C VAL A 62 15.45 9.51 0.18
N LEU A 63 14.31 8.94 -0.18
CA LEU A 63 13.09 8.97 0.61
C LEU A 63 12.85 7.61 1.26
N LEU A 64 12.32 7.62 2.48
CA LEU A 64 11.81 6.45 3.19
C LEU A 64 10.28 6.48 3.13
N GLU A 65 9.72 5.51 2.43
CA GLU A 65 8.29 5.21 2.42
C GLU A 65 7.99 4.28 3.61
N GLU A 66 7.46 4.81 4.71
CA GLU A 66 7.09 4.04 5.89
C GLU A 66 5.59 3.76 5.91
N VAL A 67 5.25 2.48 5.97
CA VAL A 67 3.89 1.96 6.10
C VAL A 67 3.68 1.49 7.52
N THR A 68 2.76 2.14 8.23
CA THR A 68 2.26 1.70 9.52
C THR A 68 0.97 0.89 9.30
N VAL A 69 0.98 -0.36 9.73
CA VAL A 69 -0.17 -1.28 9.69
C VAL A 69 -0.62 -1.51 11.12
N GLN A 70 -1.89 -1.24 11.43
CA GLN A 70 -2.45 -1.45 12.76
C GLN A 70 -3.76 -2.23 12.69
N ASN A 71 -3.84 -3.33 13.43
CA ASN A 71 -5.11 -4.00 13.68
C ASN A 71 -5.86 -3.25 14.79
N VAL A 72 -6.99 -2.64 14.44
CA VAL A 72 -7.83 -1.86 15.37
C VAL A 72 -9.03 -2.67 15.88
N SER A 73 -9.09 -3.96 15.55
CA SER A 73 -10.15 -4.87 15.99
C SER A 73 -9.72 -5.71 17.21
N ALA A 74 -10.69 -6.38 17.82
CA ALA A 74 -10.47 -7.32 18.92
C ALA A 74 -10.04 -8.73 18.47
N LYS A 75 -9.91 -8.98 17.17
CA LYS A 75 -9.57 -10.31 16.61
C LYS A 75 -8.26 -10.23 15.84
N ALA A 76 -7.49 -11.31 15.84
CA ALA A 76 -6.31 -11.41 14.98
C ALA A 76 -6.74 -11.37 13.50
N LEU A 77 -5.98 -10.66 12.68
CA LEU A 77 -6.16 -10.60 11.23
C LEU A 77 -5.10 -11.47 10.56
N SER A 78 -5.50 -12.37 9.67
CA SER A 78 -4.58 -13.25 8.95
C SER A 78 -4.51 -12.91 7.47
N GLY A 79 -3.35 -13.20 6.85
CA GLY A 79 -3.16 -13.04 5.41
C GLY A 79 -3.31 -11.60 4.91
N VAL A 80 -2.91 -10.62 5.71
CA VAL A 80 -2.98 -9.19 5.36
C VAL A 80 -1.98 -8.92 4.23
N LYS A 81 -2.43 -8.24 3.17
CA LYS A 81 -1.61 -7.88 2.03
C LYS A 81 -1.56 -6.36 1.89
N ILE A 82 -0.37 -5.78 1.99
CA ILE A 82 -0.18 -4.35 1.79
C ILE A 82 0.69 -4.17 0.55
N SER A 83 0.18 -3.44 -0.44
CA SER A 83 0.93 -3.13 -1.67
C SER A 83 1.06 -1.62 -1.80
N VAL A 84 2.27 -1.15 -2.06
CA VAL A 84 2.57 0.27 -2.25
C VAL A 84 3.30 0.44 -3.58
N PRO A 85 2.79 1.30 -4.48
CA PRO A 85 3.49 1.62 -5.71
C PRO A 85 4.73 2.46 -5.40
N VAL A 86 5.79 2.26 -6.18
CA VAL A 86 6.90 3.21 -6.19
C VAL A 86 6.36 4.54 -6.75
N PRO A 87 6.56 5.69 -6.06
CA PRO A 87 6.04 6.96 -6.51
C PRO A 87 6.54 7.33 -7.92
N LYS A 88 5.68 8.00 -8.69
CA LYS A 88 6.09 8.59 -9.97
C LYS A 88 7.21 9.60 -9.72
N GLY A 89 8.22 9.61 -10.59
CA GLY A 89 9.39 10.49 -10.42
C GLY A 89 10.41 9.97 -9.40
N ALA A 90 10.24 8.76 -8.88
CA ALA A 90 11.23 8.08 -8.07
C ALA A 90 11.46 6.65 -8.58
N ARG A 91 12.51 6.02 -8.09
CA ARG A 91 12.87 4.62 -8.36
C ARG A 91 13.17 3.90 -7.07
N TYR A 92 12.79 2.63 -6.95
CA TYR A 92 13.16 1.82 -5.79
C TYR A 92 14.69 1.75 -5.67
N SER A 93 15.19 1.96 -4.45
CA SER A 93 16.63 2.01 -4.18
C SER A 93 17.28 0.63 -4.01
N GLY A 94 16.47 -0.41 -3.76
CA GLY A 94 16.95 -1.72 -3.33
C GLY A 94 16.87 -1.97 -1.82
N ALA A 95 16.57 -0.95 -1.00
CA ALA A 95 16.45 -1.08 0.45
C ALA A 95 14.98 -1.17 0.91
N VAL A 96 14.64 -2.22 1.65
CA VAL A 96 13.32 -2.51 2.20
C VAL A 96 13.46 -3.12 3.60
N THR A 97 12.43 -3.02 4.43
CA THR A 97 12.33 -3.82 5.66
C THR A 97 12.50 -5.30 5.30
N PRO A 98 13.54 -5.98 5.84
CA PRO A 98 13.79 -7.38 5.52
C PRO A 98 12.59 -8.26 5.85
N SER A 99 12.35 -9.30 5.05
CA SER A 99 11.39 -10.34 5.39
C SER A 99 11.78 -11.05 6.70
N GLY A 100 10.80 -11.55 7.43
CA GLY A 100 11.00 -12.32 8.65
C GLY A 100 9.87 -13.33 8.86
N ASP A 101 9.74 -13.88 10.07
CA ASP A 101 8.75 -14.92 10.36
C ASP A 101 7.29 -14.45 10.18
N GLN A 102 7.05 -13.16 10.41
CA GLN A 102 5.70 -12.57 10.36
C GLN A 102 5.30 -12.02 8.99
N TRP A 103 6.27 -11.72 8.10
CA TRP A 103 5.95 -11.20 6.78
C TRP A 103 6.97 -11.57 5.70
N GLU A 104 6.45 -11.66 4.49
CA GLU A 104 7.24 -11.84 3.27
C GLU A 104 7.12 -10.60 2.37
N THR A 105 8.27 -10.09 1.93
CA THR A 105 8.33 -9.02 0.93
C THR A 105 8.35 -9.60 -0.49
N GLN A 106 7.50 -9.03 -1.34
CA GLN A 106 7.40 -9.33 -2.77
C GLN A 106 7.44 -8.03 -3.58
N PHE A 107 7.78 -8.14 -4.85
CA PHE A 107 7.91 -7.03 -5.78
C PHE A 107 7.16 -7.35 -7.07
N SER A 108 6.79 -6.28 -7.78
CA SER A 108 6.32 -6.37 -9.17
C SER A 108 7.08 -5.33 -10.01
N ALA A 109 7.16 -5.59 -11.30
CA ALA A 109 7.80 -4.74 -12.30
C ALA A 109 7.05 -4.87 -13.63
N LEU A 110 7.46 -4.11 -14.63
CA LEU A 110 6.93 -4.25 -15.99
C LEU A 110 7.83 -5.13 -16.86
N CYS A 111 7.21 -6.01 -17.63
CA CYS A 111 7.84 -6.84 -18.66
C CYS A 111 7.01 -6.72 -19.94
N GLY A 112 7.59 -6.21 -21.04
CA GLY A 112 6.82 -5.94 -22.26
C GLY A 112 5.65 -4.97 -22.07
N GLY A 113 5.79 -4.00 -21.16
CA GLY A 113 4.73 -3.06 -20.79
C GLY A 113 3.61 -3.66 -19.92
N LYS A 114 3.68 -4.94 -19.54
CA LYS A 114 2.71 -5.61 -18.68
C LYS A 114 3.27 -5.78 -17.27
N ALA A 115 2.42 -5.63 -16.25
CA ALA A 115 2.81 -5.92 -14.88
C ALA A 115 3.07 -7.41 -14.70
N LEU A 116 4.20 -7.74 -14.07
CA LEU A 116 4.47 -9.07 -13.58
C LEU A 116 3.67 -9.34 -12.31
N GLU A 117 3.34 -10.62 -12.09
CA GLU A 117 2.84 -11.06 -10.79
C GLU A 117 3.85 -10.75 -9.68
N PHE A 118 3.34 -10.57 -8.48
CA PHE A 118 4.21 -10.31 -7.34
C PHE A 118 5.04 -11.55 -7.00
N ALA A 119 6.34 -11.38 -6.87
CA ALA A 119 7.28 -12.44 -6.53
C ALA A 119 8.43 -11.92 -5.67
N LYS A 120 9.19 -12.82 -5.05
CA LYS A 120 10.43 -12.46 -4.35
C LYS A 120 11.46 -11.96 -5.36
N ALA A 121 12.28 -11.01 -4.93
CA ALA A 121 13.46 -10.62 -5.69
C ALA A 121 14.48 -11.79 -5.72
N PRO A 122 15.31 -11.91 -6.79
CA PRO A 122 15.31 -11.09 -8.00
C PRO A 122 14.15 -11.41 -8.94
N LEU A 123 13.66 -10.40 -9.68
CA LEU A 123 12.68 -10.59 -10.74
C LEU A 123 13.39 -10.73 -12.10
N SER A 124 12.79 -11.47 -13.03
CA SER A 124 13.27 -11.60 -14.41
C SER A 124 12.11 -11.37 -15.39
N CYS A 125 12.44 -10.93 -16.60
CA CYS A 125 11.50 -10.68 -17.68
C CYS A 125 11.94 -11.44 -18.93
N THR A 126 11.01 -12.21 -19.50
CA THR A 126 11.20 -12.89 -20.79
C THR A 126 10.31 -12.22 -21.84
N GLU A 127 10.94 -11.70 -22.90
CA GLU A 127 10.27 -11.03 -24.02
C GLU A 127 10.63 -11.69 -25.34
N LEU A 128 9.71 -11.63 -26.30
CA LEU A 128 9.99 -12.07 -27.66
C LEU A 128 10.65 -10.93 -28.43
N VAL A 129 11.94 -11.06 -28.72
CA VAL A 129 12.72 -10.10 -29.53
C VAL A 129 13.12 -10.81 -30.83
N ASN A 130 12.66 -10.30 -31.97
CA ASN A 130 12.93 -10.88 -33.29
C ASN A 130 12.59 -12.39 -33.39
N GLY A 131 11.45 -12.80 -32.80
CA GLY A 131 10.99 -14.19 -32.81
C GLY A 131 11.73 -15.12 -31.85
N LYS A 132 12.63 -14.62 -31.01
CA LYS A 132 13.34 -15.40 -29.99
C LYS A 132 12.98 -14.89 -28.59
N ASN A 133 12.80 -15.82 -27.65
CA ASN A 133 12.65 -15.49 -26.25
C ASN A 133 14.00 -15.02 -25.70
N VAL A 134 14.03 -13.79 -25.22
CA VAL A 134 15.17 -13.17 -24.54
C VAL A 134 14.77 -12.93 -23.09
N THR A 135 15.53 -13.50 -22.16
CA THR A 135 15.33 -13.31 -20.72
C THR A 135 16.38 -12.35 -20.19
N ARG A 136 15.97 -11.40 -19.36
CA ARG A 136 16.87 -10.53 -18.60
C ARG A 136 16.42 -10.44 -17.15
N ASP A 137 17.36 -10.14 -16.27
CA ASP A 137 17.05 -9.74 -14.90
C ASP A 137 16.53 -8.31 -14.86
N ILE A 138 15.56 -8.08 -13.99
CA ILE A 138 15.00 -6.76 -13.72
C ILE A 138 15.77 -6.17 -12.54
N LYS A 139 16.36 -5.00 -12.73
CA LYS A 139 17.10 -4.33 -11.66
C LYS A 139 16.13 -3.77 -10.61
N PRO A 140 16.55 -3.63 -9.34
CA PRO A 140 15.69 -3.06 -8.31
C PRO A 140 15.09 -1.69 -8.69
N ASN A 141 15.84 -0.84 -9.39
CA ASN A 141 15.34 0.47 -9.82
C ASN A 141 14.25 0.43 -10.92
N GLU A 142 13.98 -0.75 -11.49
CA GLU A 142 12.89 -1.00 -12.43
C GLU A 142 11.65 -1.59 -11.74
N TYR A 143 11.72 -1.90 -10.44
CA TYR A 143 10.57 -2.37 -9.68
C TYR A 143 9.54 -1.25 -9.54
N THR A 144 8.27 -1.60 -9.72
CA THR A 144 7.16 -0.63 -9.75
C THR A 144 6.28 -0.72 -8.52
N GLN A 145 6.31 -1.85 -7.80
CA GLN A 145 5.52 -2.04 -6.59
C GLN A 145 6.29 -2.87 -5.56
N VAL A 146 6.08 -2.54 -4.29
CA VAL A 146 6.50 -3.33 -3.12
C VAL A 146 5.25 -3.86 -2.45
N ARG A 147 5.27 -5.13 -2.04
CA ARG A 147 4.18 -5.78 -1.31
C ARG A 147 4.72 -6.51 -0.10
N TRP A 148 4.01 -6.44 1.00
CA TRP A 148 4.20 -7.31 2.16
C TRP A 148 2.99 -8.24 2.30
N LEU A 149 3.28 -9.53 2.41
CA LEU A 149 2.33 -10.57 2.82
C LEU A 149 2.56 -10.82 4.31
N ILE A 150 1.65 -10.34 5.14
CA ILE A 150 1.74 -10.44 6.60
C ILE A 150 0.87 -11.62 7.05
N SER A 151 1.50 -12.60 7.70
CA SER A 151 0.85 -13.86 8.06
C SER A 151 -0.26 -13.64 9.09
N SER A 152 0.02 -12.84 10.12
CA SER A 152 -0.93 -12.46 11.18
C SER A 152 -0.61 -11.08 11.74
N VAL A 153 -1.65 -10.35 12.13
CA VAL A 153 -1.60 -9.11 12.91
C VAL A 153 -2.51 -9.27 14.13
N ALA A 154 -1.94 -9.40 15.33
CA ALA A 154 -2.66 -9.57 16.58
C ALA A 154 -3.54 -8.35 16.91
N PRO A 155 -4.57 -8.50 17.78
CA PRO A 155 -5.40 -7.37 18.22
C PRO A 155 -4.55 -6.23 18.78
N GLY A 156 -4.75 -5.01 18.27
CA GLY A 156 -4.00 -3.82 18.69
C GLY A 156 -2.55 -3.75 18.18
N GLU A 157 -2.03 -4.79 17.53
CA GLU A 157 -0.66 -4.82 17.04
C GLU A 157 -0.43 -3.75 15.96
N LYS A 158 0.76 -3.15 16.00
CA LYS A 158 1.23 -2.16 15.05
C LYS A 158 2.56 -2.58 14.46
N LEU A 159 2.59 -2.74 13.15
CA LEU A 159 3.79 -3.06 12.37
C LEU A 159 4.26 -1.83 11.59
N LYS A 160 5.58 -1.66 11.49
CA LYS A 160 6.21 -0.66 10.65
C LYS A 160 7.05 -1.34 9.58
N LEU A 161 6.61 -1.19 8.34
CA LEU A 161 7.26 -1.72 7.15
C LEU A 161 7.72 -0.54 6.32
N SER A 162 8.80 -0.68 5.56
CA SER A 162 9.31 0.45 4.81
C SER A 162 10.11 0.03 3.60
N PHE A 163 10.22 0.92 2.63
CA PHE A 163 11.19 0.82 1.54
C PHE A 163 11.74 2.19 1.23
N ARG A 164 12.90 2.23 0.58
CA ARG A 164 13.52 3.48 0.15
C ARG A 164 13.43 3.66 -1.34
N VAL A 165 13.16 4.88 -1.74
CA VAL A 165 13.20 5.32 -3.14
C VAL A 165 14.23 6.42 -3.32
N VAL A 166 14.70 6.57 -4.55
CA VAL A 166 15.56 7.67 -4.96
C VAL A 166 14.77 8.53 -5.94
N VAL A 167 14.72 9.84 -5.69
CA VAL A 167 14.09 10.80 -6.60
C VAL A 167 14.90 10.88 -7.89
N ASN A 168 14.23 10.85 -9.05
CA ASN A 168 14.87 10.91 -10.37
C ASN A 168 15.42 12.30 -10.71
#